data_AF-A0A940QGS5-F1
#
_entry.id   AF-A0A940QGS5-F1
#
_cell.length_a   1.000
_cell.length_b   1.000
_cell.length_c   1.000
_cell.angle_alpha   90.00
_cell.angle_beta   90.00
_cell.angle_gamma   90.00
#
_symmetry.space_group_name_H-M   'P 1'
#
loop_
_entity.id
_entity.type
_entity.pdbx_description
1 polymer ?
#
loop_
_entity_poly.entity_id
_entity_poly.type
_entity_poly.pdbx_seq_one_letter_code
_entity_poly.pdbx_strand_id
1 'polypeptide(L)'
;MNNIFTRVKKELERQYGANMPSLRFVSLGAAMIHGLPFKFDIDNVGDESDKGLCVAISGDSIENGSFTVKDITLNCFIGGRQTTIKKKLSLVEKKDGKHVYQAKFSDITLQSGLELDKDEEKRFEQKLKRQLHFSFTPCYTDIEDGEVMLTVYPYANILEGAANKYRNVCADESSLIKYL
;
A
#
# COMPACT_ATOMS: atom_id res chain seq x y z
N MET A 1 -40.20 10.28 -12.57
CA MET A 1 -39.35 10.57 -13.75
C MET A 1 -37.96 10.03 -13.48
N ASN A 2 -37.57 8.93 -14.14
CA ASN A 2 -36.21 8.38 -14.03
C ASN A 2 -35.28 9.25 -14.87
N ASN A 3 -34.46 10.06 -14.20
CA ASN A 3 -33.53 10.97 -14.84
C ASN A 3 -32.43 10.16 -15.56
N ILE A 4 -32.12 10.52 -16.80
CA ILE A 4 -31.09 9.89 -17.64
C ILE A 4 -29.75 9.84 -16.88
N PHE A 5 -29.43 10.87 -16.10
CA PHE A 5 -28.25 10.91 -15.23
C PHE A 5 -28.23 9.79 -14.18
N THR A 6 -29.37 9.42 -13.60
CA THR A 6 -29.46 8.31 -12.63
C THR A 6 -29.20 6.97 -13.29
N ARG A 7 -29.63 6.83 -14.55
CA ARG A 7 -29.43 5.61 -15.34
C ARG A 7 -27.99 5.48 -15.82
N VAL A 8 -27.39 6.56 -16.31
CA VAL A 8 -25.97 6.63 -16.69
C VAL A 8 -25.07 6.38 -15.48
N LYS A 9 -25.37 6.97 -14.31
CA LYS A 9 -24.64 6.70 -13.07
C LYS A 9 -24.71 5.23 -12.66
N LYS A 10 -25.90 4.62 -12.69
CA LYS A 10 -26.07 3.18 -12.45
C LYS A 10 -25.33 2.31 -13.46
N GLU A 11 -25.33 2.69 -14.74
CA GLU A 11 -24.65 1.94 -15.79
C GLU A 11 -23.13 2.05 -15.64
N LEU A 12 -22.60 3.21 -15.23
CA LEU A 12 -21.19 3.43 -14.91
C LEU A 12 -20.76 2.66 -13.64
N GLU A 13 -21.57 2.69 -12.57
CA GLU A 13 -21.39 1.86 -11.37
C GLU A 13 -21.46 0.35 -11.68
N ARG A 14 -22.18 -0.04 -12.74
CA ARG A 14 -22.33 -1.43 -13.17
C ARG A 14 -21.24 -1.87 -14.16
N GLN A 15 -20.67 -0.96 -14.94
CA GLN A 15 -19.58 -1.22 -15.90
C GLN A 15 -18.17 -1.08 -15.28
N TYR A 16 -17.96 -0.15 -14.35
CA TYR A 16 -16.67 0.14 -13.71
C TYR A 16 -16.60 -0.35 -12.26
N GLY A 17 -17.62 -1.08 -11.81
CA GLY A 17 -17.76 -1.52 -10.43
C GLY A 17 -18.27 -0.38 -9.56
N ALA A 18 -19.17 -0.70 -8.63
CA ALA A 18 -19.57 0.19 -7.56
C ALA A 18 -18.31 0.79 -6.93
N ASN A 19 -18.41 2.03 -6.44
CA ASN A 19 -17.38 2.66 -5.61
C ASN A 19 -16.73 1.58 -4.72
N MET A 20 -15.52 1.16 -5.06
CA MET A 20 -14.77 0.09 -4.38
C MET A 20 -13.54 0.74 -3.75
N PRO A 21 -12.94 0.14 -2.70
CA PRO A 21 -11.71 0.70 -2.15
C PRO A 21 -10.63 0.75 -3.24
N SER A 22 -9.90 1.86 -3.25
CA SER A 22 -8.85 2.13 -4.21
C SER A 22 -7.72 2.84 -3.48
N LEU A 23 -6.53 2.25 -3.50
CA LEU A 23 -5.41 2.73 -2.72
C LEU A 23 -4.50 3.62 -3.59
N ARG A 24 -3.84 4.59 -2.95
CA ARG A 24 -2.84 5.45 -3.58
C ARG A 24 -1.70 5.73 -2.62
N PHE A 25 -0.47 5.78 -3.13
CA PHE A 25 0.67 6.31 -2.40
C PHE A 25 0.53 7.83 -2.21
N VAL A 26 0.57 8.29 -0.97
CA VAL A 26 0.63 9.73 -0.62
C VAL A 26 2.08 10.17 -0.46
N SER A 27 2.87 9.34 0.20
CA SER A 27 4.29 9.53 0.41
C SER A 27 4.97 8.19 0.18
N LEU A 28 6.15 8.19 -0.41
CA LEU A 28 6.89 6.98 -0.69
C LEU A 28 8.38 7.33 -0.74
N GLY A 29 9.18 6.69 0.11
CA GLY A 29 10.63 6.89 0.15
C GLY A 29 11.28 6.76 -1.23
N ALA A 30 12.36 7.52 -1.46
CA ALA A 30 13.03 7.58 -2.75
C ALA A 30 13.67 6.25 -3.16
N ALA A 31 14.39 5.63 -2.23
CA ALA A 31 15.04 4.33 -2.41
C ALA A 31 15.02 3.50 -1.12
N MET A 32 15.19 2.19 -1.26
CA MET A 32 15.27 1.24 -0.15
C MET A 32 16.74 0.94 0.16
N ILE A 33 17.29 1.56 1.19
CA ILE A 33 18.69 1.41 1.59
C ILE A 33 18.84 0.28 2.61
N HIS A 34 19.88 -0.55 2.44
CA HIS A 34 20.24 -1.61 3.39
C HIS A 34 20.27 -1.12 4.84
N GLY A 35 19.54 -1.81 5.72
CA GLY A 35 19.57 -1.55 7.15
C GLY A 35 18.87 -0.26 7.59
N LEU A 36 18.40 0.57 6.67
CA LEU A 36 17.67 1.81 6.99
C LEU A 36 16.15 1.64 6.86
N PRO A 37 15.34 2.25 7.75
CA PRO A 37 13.90 2.19 7.64
C PRO A 37 13.39 2.83 6.35
N PHE A 38 12.73 2.03 5.51
CA PHE A 38 11.93 2.52 4.40
C PHE A 38 10.51 2.83 4.86
N LYS A 39 9.98 3.99 4.48
CA LYS A 39 8.65 4.47 4.89
C LYS A 39 7.79 4.82 3.68
N PHE A 40 6.51 4.54 3.79
CA PHE A 40 5.52 4.93 2.79
C PHE A 40 4.13 5.07 3.40
N ASP A 41 3.34 5.95 2.82
CA ASP A 41 1.99 6.24 3.24
C ASP A 41 1.00 5.88 2.15
N ILE A 42 -0.06 5.19 2.54
CA ILE A 42 -1.17 4.82 1.69
C ILE A 42 -2.42 5.56 2.13
N ASP A 43 -3.23 5.93 1.16
CA ASP A 43 -4.53 6.53 1.38
C ASP A 43 -5.59 5.80 0.54
N ASN A 44 -6.77 5.60 1.11
CA ASN A 44 -7.91 5.09 0.36
C ASN A 44 -8.61 6.26 -0.32
N VAL A 45 -8.73 6.23 -1.63
CA VAL A 45 -9.47 7.23 -2.42
C VAL A 45 -10.82 6.71 -2.92
N GLY A 46 -11.12 5.43 -2.65
CA GLY A 46 -12.39 4.78 -2.98
C GLY A 46 -13.32 4.63 -1.78
N ASP A 47 -14.26 3.70 -1.85
CA ASP A 47 -15.20 3.43 -0.76
C ASP A 47 -14.56 2.74 0.45
N GLU A 48 -15.27 2.75 1.56
CA GLU A 48 -14.89 2.02 2.76
C GLU A 48 -14.89 0.49 2.55
N SER A 49 -14.08 -0.22 3.34
CA SER A 49 -14.05 -1.68 3.31
C SER A 49 -13.51 -2.23 4.62
N ASP A 50 -14.21 -3.21 5.19
CA ASP A 50 -13.82 -3.96 6.39
C ASP A 50 -12.97 -5.20 6.09
N LYS A 51 -12.78 -5.56 4.82
CA LYS A 51 -12.06 -6.78 4.42
C LYS A 51 -10.55 -6.72 4.65
N GLY A 52 -9.97 -5.57 4.97
CA GLY A 52 -8.53 -5.39 5.11
C GLY A 52 -7.77 -5.21 3.79
N LEU A 53 -6.45 -5.29 3.89
CA LEU A 53 -5.51 -5.12 2.78
C LEU A 53 -4.32 -6.07 2.90
N CYS A 54 -3.54 -6.16 1.82
CA CYS A 54 -2.25 -6.83 1.81
C CYS A 54 -1.16 -5.87 1.31
N VAL A 55 0.01 -5.95 1.94
CA VAL A 55 1.25 -5.39 1.40
C VAL A 55 2.05 -6.55 0.80
N ALA A 56 2.56 -6.36 -0.41
CA ALA A 56 3.37 -7.32 -1.14
C ALA A 56 4.61 -6.63 -1.73
N ILE A 57 5.75 -7.32 -1.68
CA ILE A 57 7.02 -6.89 -2.28
C ILE A 57 7.51 -8.01 -3.19
N SER A 58 7.76 -7.68 -4.45
CA SER A 58 8.19 -8.62 -5.49
C SER A 58 9.30 -8.01 -6.33
N GLY A 59 10.21 -8.83 -6.87
CA GLY A 59 11.27 -8.37 -7.75
C GLY A 59 12.37 -9.41 -7.85
N ASP A 60 13.26 -9.24 -8.83
CA ASP A 60 14.32 -10.22 -9.11
C ASP A 60 15.30 -10.37 -7.94
N SER A 61 15.52 -9.28 -7.18
CA SER A 61 16.30 -9.29 -5.94
C SER A 61 15.72 -10.20 -4.85
N ILE A 62 14.43 -10.56 -4.91
CA ILE A 62 13.85 -11.52 -3.96
C ILE A 62 14.13 -12.95 -4.43
N GLU A 63 14.06 -13.21 -5.73
CA GLU A 63 14.26 -14.55 -6.31
C GLU A 63 15.69 -15.05 -6.12
N ASN A 64 16.68 -14.16 -6.27
CA ASN A 64 18.09 -14.49 -6.06
C ASN A 64 18.49 -14.46 -4.58
N GLY A 65 17.55 -14.15 -3.67
CA GLY A 65 17.79 -14.08 -2.22
C GLY A 65 18.56 -12.85 -1.75
N SER A 66 18.84 -11.88 -2.63
CA SER A 66 19.64 -10.70 -2.29
C SER A 66 18.85 -9.62 -1.54
N PHE A 67 17.51 -9.64 -1.58
CA PHE A 67 16.60 -8.80 -0.80
C PHE A 67 15.88 -9.67 0.22
N THR A 68 15.93 -9.26 1.50
CA THR A 68 15.13 -9.86 2.56
C THR A 68 14.47 -8.80 3.43
N VAL A 69 13.31 -9.12 3.95
CA VAL A 69 12.59 -8.28 4.92
C VAL A 69 11.91 -9.18 5.94
N LYS A 70 12.05 -8.83 7.23
CA LYS A 70 11.52 -9.66 8.32
C LYS A 70 10.11 -9.26 8.69
N ASP A 71 9.91 -7.97 8.91
CA ASP A 71 8.67 -7.44 9.43
C ASP A 71 8.34 -6.07 8.83
N ILE A 72 7.05 -5.74 8.90
CA ILE A 72 6.48 -4.46 8.52
C ILE A 72 5.63 -3.95 9.67
N THR A 73 5.75 -2.66 9.91
CA THR A 73 4.99 -1.93 10.91
C THR A 73 3.98 -1.02 10.21
N LEU A 74 2.73 -1.09 10.65
CA LEU A 74 1.66 -0.18 10.27
C LEU A 74 1.31 0.71 11.47
N ASN A 75 1.32 2.01 11.28
CA ASN A 75 0.71 2.98 12.18
C ASN A 75 -0.55 3.55 11.54
N CYS A 76 -1.67 3.47 12.24
CA CYS A 76 -2.97 3.94 11.76
C CYS A 76 -3.87 4.35 12.93
N PHE A 77 -5.04 4.92 12.65
CA PHE A 77 -6.04 5.21 13.67
C PHE A 77 -7.15 4.16 13.66
N ILE A 78 -7.44 3.56 14.81
CA ILE A 78 -8.54 2.61 15.01
C ILE A 78 -9.37 3.10 16.19
N GLY A 79 -10.68 3.31 16.00
CA GLY A 79 -11.56 3.80 17.06
C GLY A 79 -11.12 5.13 17.68
N GLY A 80 -10.52 6.02 16.88
CA GLY A 80 -9.98 7.32 17.34
C GLY A 80 -8.66 7.25 18.10
N ARG A 81 -8.01 6.08 18.19
CA ARG A 81 -6.71 5.91 18.84
C ARG A 81 -5.64 5.51 17.84
N GLN A 82 -4.47 6.12 17.96
CA GLN A 82 -3.30 5.69 17.21
C GLN A 82 -2.92 4.28 17.63
N THR A 83 -2.78 3.39 16.65
CA THR A 83 -2.50 1.97 16.84
C THR A 83 -1.30 1.58 15.97
N THR A 84 -0.37 0.85 16.57
CA THR A 84 0.80 0.28 15.89
C THR A 84 0.62 -1.23 15.77
N ILE A 85 0.68 -1.75 14.55
CA ILE A 85 0.52 -3.18 14.24
C ILE A 85 1.78 -3.65 13.52
N LYS A 86 2.49 -4.60 14.13
CA LYS A 86 3.68 -5.22 13.56
C LYS A 86 3.35 -6.62 13.03
N LYS A 87 3.67 -6.90 11.77
CA LYS A 87 3.47 -8.22 11.15
C LYS A 87 4.75 -8.71 10.48
N LYS A 88 4.98 -10.03 10.55
CA LYS A 88 6.03 -10.70 9.77
C LYS A 88 5.65 -10.64 8.29
N LEU A 89 6.62 -10.36 7.40
CA LEU A 89 6.44 -10.66 5.98
C LEU A 89 6.79 -12.12 5.74
N SER A 90 5.82 -12.86 5.22
CA SER A 90 6.04 -14.24 4.81
C SER A 90 6.47 -14.28 3.36
N LEU A 91 7.54 -15.03 3.07
CA LEU A 91 7.91 -15.37 1.70
C LEU A 91 6.92 -16.41 1.18
N VAL A 92 6.23 -16.12 0.07
CA VAL A 92 5.22 -16.97 -0.53
C VAL A 92 5.53 -17.20 -2.00
N GLU A 93 5.54 -18.48 -2.39
CA GLU A 93 5.65 -18.91 -3.77
C GLU A 93 4.29 -18.76 -4.47
N LYS A 94 4.28 -18.05 -5.60
CA LYS A 94 3.12 -17.88 -6.47
C LYS A 94 3.02 -19.04 -7.45
N LYS A 95 1.86 -19.14 -8.13
CA LYS A 95 1.58 -20.21 -9.11
C LYS A 95 2.57 -20.25 -10.28
N ASP A 96 3.22 -19.13 -10.58
CA ASP A 96 4.24 -18.99 -11.62
C ASP A 96 5.65 -19.33 -11.13
N GLY A 97 5.79 -19.84 -9.90
CA GLY A 97 7.07 -20.19 -9.28
C GLY A 97 7.84 -18.99 -8.71
N LYS A 98 7.30 -17.77 -8.81
CA LYS A 98 7.94 -16.55 -8.28
C LYS A 98 7.64 -16.36 -6.80
N HIS A 99 8.60 -15.81 -6.07
CA HIS A 99 8.50 -15.50 -4.66
C HIS A 99 8.10 -14.04 -4.41
N VAL A 100 7.24 -13.86 -3.42
CA VAL A 100 6.79 -12.54 -2.96
C VAL A 100 6.77 -12.50 -1.45
N TYR A 101 7.33 -11.44 -0.88
CA TYR A 101 7.12 -11.14 0.53
C TYR A 101 5.74 -10.51 0.72
N GLN A 102 4.91 -11.08 1.60
CA GLN A 102 3.57 -10.54 1.87
C GLN A 102 3.26 -10.42 3.36
N ALA A 103 2.53 -9.36 3.72
CA ALA A 103 1.92 -9.18 5.03
C ALA A 103 0.43 -8.85 4.88
N LYS A 104 -0.41 -9.62 5.57
CA LYS A 104 -1.87 -9.53 5.52
C LYS A 104 -2.40 -8.71 6.69
N PHE A 105 -3.11 -7.62 6.43
CA PHE A 105 -3.77 -6.78 7.42
C PHE A 105 -5.29 -6.94 7.30
N SER A 106 -5.79 -8.12 7.67
CA SER A 106 -7.22 -8.49 7.60
C SER A 106 -8.13 -7.64 8.48
N ASP A 107 -7.59 -7.15 9.60
CA ASP A 107 -8.38 -6.53 10.66
C ASP A 107 -8.45 -5.00 10.51
N ILE A 108 -7.96 -4.47 9.39
CA ILE A 108 -7.93 -3.04 9.10
C ILE A 108 -9.17 -2.66 8.30
N THR A 109 -9.98 -1.75 8.86
CA THR A 109 -11.05 -1.10 8.10
C THR A 109 -10.49 0.09 7.33
N LEU A 110 -10.61 0.03 6.01
CA LEU A 110 -10.33 1.16 5.13
C LEU A 110 -11.47 2.17 5.25
N GLN A 111 -11.15 3.39 5.68
CA GLN A 111 -12.11 4.49 5.73
C GLN A 111 -12.39 5.03 4.34
N SER A 112 -13.60 5.51 4.08
CA SER A 112 -13.96 6.06 2.77
C SER A 112 -13.08 7.27 2.39
N GLY A 113 -12.61 7.23 1.15
CA GLY A 113 -11.89 8.30 0.46
C GLY A 113 -12.78 9.36 -0.16
N LEU A 114 -14.07 9.05 -0.31
CA LEU A 114 -15.05 9.95 -0.90
C LEU A 114 -15.41 11.02 0.13
N GLU A 115 -14.83 12.21 -0.02
CA GLU A 115 -15.09 13.33 0.88
C GLU A 115 -16.56 13.78 0.80
N LEU A 116 -17.18 13.92 1.98
CA LEU A 116 -18.58 14.30 2.12
C LEU A 116 -18.79 15.59 2.93
N ASP A 117 -17.78 16.09 3.66
CA ASP A 117 -17.97 17.20 4.59
C ASP A 117 -17.33 18.51 4.09
N LYS A 118 -18.05 19.63 4.26
CA LYS A 118 -17.59 20.97 3.88
C LYS A 118 -16.76 21.63 4.99
N ASP A 119 -16.79 21.07 6.19
CA ASP A 119 -16.07 21.54 7.35
C ASP A 119 -14.58 21.11 7.29
N GLU A 120 -13.66 22.07 7.45
CA GLU A 120 -12.22 21.81 7.34
C GLU A 120 -11.67 20.93 8.47
N GLU A 121 -12.17 21.10 9.69
CA GLU A 121 -11.73 20.33 10.86
C GLU A 121 -12.11 18.85 10.69
N LYS A 122 -13.35 18.61 10.25
CA LYS A 122 -13.82 17.25 9.94
C LYS A 122 -13.09 16.61 8.77
N ARG A 123 -12.78 17.38 7.71
CA ARG A 123 -11.95 16.88 6.59
C ARG A 123 -10.56 16.48 7.07
N PHE A 124 -9.95 17.28 7.93
CA PHE A 124 -8.65 16.97 8.51
C PHE A 124 -8.70 15.68 9.35
N GLU A 125 -9.70 15.52 10.22
CA GLU A 125 -9.88 14.28 10.98
C GLU A 125 -10.11 13.05 10.09
N GLN A 126 -10.93 13.18 9.05
CA GLN A 126 -11.19 12.09 8.10
C GLN A 126 -9.90 11.68 7.40
N LYS A 127 -9.09 12.64 6.98
CA LYS A 127 -7.79 12.39 6.36
C LYS A 127 -6.84 11.64 7.31
N LEU A 128 -6.77 12.05 8.57
CA LEU A 128 -5.95 11.35 9.58
C LEU A 128 -6.41 9.91 9.81
N LYS A 129 -7.72 9.66 9.85
CA LYS A 129 -8.29 8.32 10.06
C LYS A 129 -8.08 7.39 8.86
N ARG A 130 -7.90 7.96 7.67
CA ARG A 130 -7.80 7.23 6.41
C ARG A 130 -6.36 6.86 6.04
N GLN A 131 -5.40 7.70 6.40
CA GLN A 131 -4.00 7.50 6.04
C GLN A 131 -3.39 6.36 6.85
N LEU A 132 -2.70 5.47 6.14
CA LEU A 132 -2.01 4.31 6.68
C LEU A 132 -0.51 4.49 6.49
N HIS A 133 0.25 4.46 7.59
CA HIS A 133 1.68 4.73 7.58
C HIS A 133 2.45 3.43 7.77
N PHE A 134 3.18 3.01 6.75
CA PHE A 134 3.95 1.78 6.77
C PHE A 134 5.45 2.05 6.87
N SER A 135 6.14 1.17 7.57
CA SER A 135 7.59 1.14 7.59
C SER A 135 8.14 -0.27 7.71
N PHE A 136 9.25 -0.55 7.04
CA PHE A 136 10.04 -1.78 7.20
C PHE A 136 11.51 -1.50 6.94
N THR A 137 12.38 -2.40 7.37
CA THR A 137 13.83 -2.29 7.11
C THR A 137 14.24 -3.40 6.15
N PRO A 138 14.68 -3.08 4.93
CA PRO A 138 15.19 -4.06 3.99
C PRO A 138 16.62 -4.45 4.37
N CYS A 139 16.95 -5.72 4.16
CA CYS A 139 18.29 -6.27 4.30
C CYS A 139 18.75 -6.82 2.96
N TYR A 140 20.00 -6.54 2.63
CA TYR A 140 20.62 -6.94 1.36
C TYR A 140 21.94 -7.68 1.55
N THR A 141 22.21 -8.62 0.65
CA THR A 141 23.50 -9.30 0.51
C THR A 141 23.95 -9.18 -0.94
N ASP A 142 25.22 -8.83 -1.16
CA ASP A 142 25.84 -8.68 -2.49
C ASP A 142 25.14 -7.65 -3.39
N ILE A 143 25.42 -6.36 -3.15
CA ILE A 143 24.75 -5.26 -3.84
C ILE A 143 25.28 -5.12 -5.28
N GLU A 144 24.47 -5.61 -6.23
CA GLU A 144 24.32 -4.96 -7.53
C GLU A 144 23.03 -4.13 -7.51
N ASP A 145 23.04 -2.99 -8.20
CA ASP A 145 21.87 -2.11 -8.37
C ASP A 145 20.64 -2.96 -8.76
N GLY A 146 19.52 -2.80 -8.05
CA GLY A 146 18.31 -3.61 -8.26
C GLY A 146 17.02 -2.82 -8.08
N GLU A 147 15.90 -3.43 -8.43
CA GLU A 147 14.58 -2.82 -8.30
C GLU A 147 13.58 -3.83 -7.71
N VAL A 148 12.73 -3.34 -6.79
CA VAL A 148 11.60 -4.12 -6.27
C VAL A 148 10.31 -3.34 -6.48
N MET A 149 9.24 -4.08 -6.76
CA MET A 149 7.88 -3.54 -6.83
C MET A 149 7.21 -3.68 -5.47
N LEU A 150 6.81 -2.55 -4.90
CA LEU A 150 5.92 -2.46 -3.75
C LEU A 150 4.47 -2.38 -4.23
N THR A 151 3.65 -3.30 -3.76
CA THR A 151 2.23 -3.44 -4.11
C THR A 151 1.41 -3.41 -2.83
N VAL A 152 0.40 -2.55 -2.76
CA VAL A 152 -0.58 -2.54 -1.68
C VAL A 152 -1.96 -2.66 -2.28
N TYR A 153 -2.72 -3.68 -1.91
CA TYR A 153 -4.04 -3.92 -2.48
C TYR A 153 -5.11 -4.21 -1.41
N PRO A 154 -6.33 -3.67 -1.57
CA PRO A 154 -7.45 -3.99 -0.70
C PRO A 154 -8.03 -5.35 -1.10
N TYR A 155 -8.41 -6.18 -0.12
CA TYR A 155 -8.98 -7.49 -0.44
C TYR A 155 -10.33 -7.43 -1.16
N ALA A 156 -11.07 -6.33 -0.96
CA ALA A 156 -12.34 -6.12 -1.66
C ALA A 156 -12.17 -5.76 -3.14
N ASN A 157 -10.98 -5.30 -3.57
CA ASN A 157 -10.73 -4.86 -4.94
C ASN A 157 -9.25 -5.05 -5.33
N ILE A 158 -8.83 -6.32 -5.42
CA ILE A 158 -7.41 -6.69 -5.57
C ILE A 158 -6.82 -6.18 -6.89
N LEU A 159 -7.60 -6.20 -7.98
CA LEU A 159 -7.11 -5.90 -9.33
C LEU A 159 -7.05 -4.39 -9.60
N GLU A 160 -8.18 -3.70 -9.38
CA GLU A 160 -8.32 -2.28 -9.76
C GLU A 160 -8.00 -1.33 -8.60
N GLY A 161 -8.04 -1.81 -7.35
CA GLY A 161 -7.85 -0.99 -6.16
C GLY A 161 -6.41 -0.92 -5.67
N ALA A 162 -5.46 -1.55 -6.38
CA ALA A 162 -4.08 -1.69 -5.96
C ALA A 162 -3.23 -0.44 -6.25
N ALA A 163 -2.38 -0.07 -5.28
CA ALA A 163 -1.31 0.90 -5.46
C ALA A 163 0.02 0.16 -5.71
N ASN A 164 0.65 0.40 -6.86
CA ASN A 164 1.90 -0.26 -7.24
C ASN A 164 2.98 0.77 -7.57
N LYS A 165 4.18 0.59 -7.02
CA LYS A 165 5.36 1.41 -7.35
C LYS A 165 6.64 0.60 -7.29
N TYR A 166 7.47 0.78 -8.31
CA TYR A 166 8.84 0.30 -8.33
C TYR A 166 9.76 1.20 -7.51
N ARG A 167 10.74 0.60 -6.85
CA ARG A 167 11.75 1.28 -6.05
C ARG A 167 13.11 0.64 -6.19
N ASN A 168 14.10 1.49 -6.38
CA ASN A 168 15.49 1.09 -6.41
C ASN A 168 15.92 0.65 -5.02
N VAL A 169 16.81 -0.34 -5.03
CA VAL A 169 17.44 -0.88 -3.83
C VAL A 169 18.92 -0.54 -3.83
N CYS A 170 19.44 -0.10 -2.68
CA CYS A 170 20.80 0.43 -2.57
C CYS A 170 21.54 -0.15 -1.36
N ALA A 171 22.87 -0.29 -1.49
CA ALA A 171 23.77 -0.65 -0.40
C ALA A 171 23.79 0.38 0.73
N ASP A 172 23.88 1.66 0.36
CA ASP A 172 24.17 2.76 1.26
C ASP A 172 23.57 4.08 0.75
N GLU A 173 23.66 5.12 1.59
CA GLU A 173 23.21 6.47 1.25
C GLU A 173 24.05 7.11 0.14
N SER A 174 25.34 6.80 0.03
CA SER A 174 26.23 7.35 -1.00
C SER A 174 25.78 6.95 -2.41
N SER A 175 25.27 5.73 -2.55
CA SER A 175 24.70 5.18 -3.79
C SER A 175 23.39 5.86 -4.19
N LEU A 176 22.72 6.56 -3.26
CA LEU A 176 21.45 7.24 -3.51
C LEU A 176 21.60 8.45 -4.46
N ILE A 177 22.80 9.05 -4.55
CA ILE A 177 23.09 10.18 -5.46
C ILE A 177 22.81 9.81 -6.92
N LYS A 178 22.93 8.53 -7.30
CA LYS A 178 22.62 8.07 -8.67
C LYS A 178 21.13 8.14 -9.01
N TYR A 179 20.27 8.30 -8.01
CA TYR A 179 18.80 8.20 -8.12
C TYR A 179 18.07 9.49 -7.72
N LEU A 180 18.80 10.57 -7.43
CA LEU A 180 18.30 11.93 -7.21
C LEU A 180 18.57 12.80 -8.44
#